data_AF-A0A8F4TJW4-F1
#
_entry.id   AF-A0A8F4TJW4-F1
#
_cell.length_a   1.000
_cell.length_b   1.000
_cell.length_c   1.000
_cell.angle_alpha   90.00
_cell.angle_beta   90.00
_cell.angle_gamma   90.00
#
_symmetry.space_group_name_H-M   'P 1'
#
loop_
_entity.id
_entity.type
_entity.pdbx_description
1 polymer ?
#
loop_
_entity_poly.entity_id
_entity_poly.type
_entity_poly.pdbx_seq_one_letter_code
_entity_poly.pdbx_strand_id
1 'polypeptide(L)'
;MMTNLFSVFDPSAIFGLSMNWMSTFLGLLMIPSIYWLMPSRYNIFWNTILSTLHKEFKTLLGPSGHNGSTFIFISLFSLILFNNFMGLFPYIFTSTSHLTLTLSLALPLWLSFMIYGWINHTQHMFAHLVPQGTPAVLMPFMVCIETISNVIRPGTLAVRLTANMIAGHLLLTLLGNTGPSMSYMLVTFLLVAQIALLVLESAVAMIQSYVFAVLSTLYSSEVN
;
A
#
# COMPACT_ATOMS: atom_id res chain seq x y z
N MET A 1 4.08 -18.33 28.93
CA MET A 1 5.35 -17.88 28.29
C MET A 1 5.08 -16.50 27.73
N MET A 2 5.90 -15.50 28.07
CA MET A 2 5.89 -14.19 27.39
C MET A 2 6.41 -14.41 25.98
N THR A 3 5.56 -14.84 25.06
CA THR A 3 5.85 -14.67 23.64
C THR A 3 5.88 -13.16 23.42
N ASN A 4 7.05 -12.63 23.09
CA ASN A 4 7.21 -11.23 22.73
C ASN A 4 6.10 -10.87 21.73
N LEU A 5 5.39 -9.76 21.95
CA LEU A 5 4.31 -9.32 21.05
C LEU A 5 4.76 -9.26 19.58
N PHE A 6 6.05 -9.03 19.37
CA PHE A 6 6.68 -8.98 18.05
C PHE A 6 6.93 -10.34 17.40
N SER A 7 6.75 -11.47 18.10
CA SER A 7 6.95 -12.80 17.51
C SER A 7 5.98 -13.11 16.38
N VAL A 8 4.86 -12.38 16.28
CA VAL A 8 3.91 -12.46 15.17
C VAL A 8 4.52 -11.94 13.86
N PHE A 9 5.51 -11.05 13.95
CA PHE A 9 6.22 -10.48 12.80
C PHE A 9 7.52 -11.21 12.46
N ASP A 10 7.89 -12.26 13.19
CA ASP A 10 9.12 -12.98 12.88
C ASP A 10 8.96 -13.82 11.59
N PRO A 11 9.78 -13.59 10.55
CA PRO A 11 9.62 -14.26 9.26
C PRO A 11 10.17 -15.70 9.25
N SER A 12 10.94 -16.10 10.26
CA SER A 12 11.58 -17.41 10.35
C SER A 12 10.60 -18.47 10.85
N ALA A 13 10.39 -19.51 10.05
CA ALA A 13 9.61 -20.68 10.44
C ALA A 13 10.49 -21.81 11.00
N ILE A 14 9.84 -22.91 11.36
CA ILE A 14 10.45 -24.18 11.78
C ILE A 14 11.51 -24.57 10.73
N PHE A 15 12.73 -24.88 11.18
CA PHE A 15 13.94 -25.18 10.36
C PHE A 15 14.72 -23.99 9.77
N GLY A 16 14.45 -22.74 10.19
CA GLY A 16 15.24 -21.58 9.75
C GLY A 16 14.96 -21.11 8.31
N LEU A 17 13.99 -21.73 7.64
CA LEU A 17 13.46 -21.29 6.36
C LEU A 17 12.40 -20.19 6.57
N SER A 18 12.47 -19.13 5.78
CA SER A 18 11.52 -18.01 5.84
C SER A 18 10.21 -18.30 5.09
N MET A 19 9.53 -19.40 5.44
CA MET A 19 8.32 -19.86 4.76
C MET A 19 7.11 -18.91 4.92
N ASN A 20 7.13 -18.03 5.92
CA ASN A 20 6.06 -17.05 6.15
C ASN A 20 5.85 -16.10 4.96
N TRP A 21 6.88 -15.88 4.14
CA TRP A 21 6.79 -15.09 2.92
C TRP A 21 5.85 -15.70 1.87
N MET A 22 5.53 -17.01 1.97
CA MET A 22 4.56 -17.65 1.09
C MET A 22 3.15 -17.03 1.22
N SER A 23 2.85 -16.33 2.32
CA SER A 23 1.57 -15.63 2.46
C SER A 23 1.35 -14.57 1.37
N THR A 24 2.41 -13.95 0.86
CA THR A 24 2.34 -13.01 -0.27
C THR A 24 1.72 -13.65 -1.52
N PHE A 25 2.03 -14.92 -1.78
CA PHE A 25 1.53 -15.64 -2.95
C PHE A 25 0.09 -16.11 -2.77
N LEU A 26 -0.37 -16.30 -1.52
CA LEU A 26 -1.76 -16.64 -1.24
C LEU A 26 -2.73 -15.52 -1.66
N GLY A 27 -2.32 -14.25 -1.50
CA GLY A 27 -3.12 -13.10 -1.93
C GLY A 27 -3.37 -13.09 -3.45
N LEU A 28 -2.40 -13.52 -4.25
CA LEU A 28 -2.51 -13.61 -5.71
C LEU A 28 -3.51 -14.68 -6.17
N LEU A 29 -3.67 -15.78 -5.42
CA LEU A 29 -4.62 -16.84 -5.76
C LEU A 29 -6.09 -16.41 -5.62
N MET A 30 -6.36 -15.35 -4.87
CA MET A 30 -7.72 -14.81 -4.70
C MET A 30 -8.19 -13.97 -5.89
N ILE A 31 -7.29 -13.58 -6.80
CA ILE A 31 -7.69 -12.87 -8.00
C ILE A 31 -8.49 -13.82 -8.89
N PRO A 32 -9.73 -13.48 -9.26
CA PRO A 32 -10.55 -14.41 -10.00
C PRO A 32 -10.04 -14.57 -11.43
N SER A 33 -9.87 -15.82 -11.84
CA SER A 33 -9.46 -16.20 -13.18
C SER A 33 -10.65 -16.41 -14.10
N ILE A 34 -10.49 -16.01 -15.36
CA ILE A 34 -11.50 -16.15 -16.41
C ILE A 34 -11.22 -17.47 -17.13
N TYR A 35 -11.86 -18.55 -16.69
CA TYR A 35 -11.79 -19.84 -17.39
C TYR A 35 -12.92 -20.06 -18.41
N TRP A 36 -14.05 -19.37 -18.24
CA TRP A 36 -15.27 -19.58 -19.02
C TRP A 36 -15.66 -18.30 -19.77
N LEU A 37 -16.28 -18.47 -20.94
CA LEU A 37 -16.77 -17.37 -21.77
C LEU A 37 -17.80 -16.50 -21.02
N MET A 38 -18.63 -17.13 -20.19
CA MET A 38 -19.54 -16.43 -19.28
C MET A 38 -18.84 -16.18 -17.93
N PRO A 39 -18.65 -14.92 -17.52
CA PRO A 39 -17.98 -14.62 -16.26
C PRO A 39 -18.86 -15.04 -15.07
N SER A 40 -18.24 -15.60 -14.04
CA SER A 40 -18.89 -15.87 -12.75
C SER A 40 -19.30 -14.56 -12.06
N ARG A 41 -20.26 -14.61 -11.12
CA ARG A 41 -20.69 -13.42 -10.35
C ARG A 41 -19.51 -12.71 -9.67
N TYR A 42 -18.55 -13.48 -9.18
CA TYR A 42 -17.34 -12.95 -8.58
C TYR A 42 -16.43 -12.25 -9.61
N ASN A 43 -16.25 -12.84 -10.79
CA ASN A 43 -15.55 -12.18 -11.91
C ASN A 43 -16.25 -10.89 -12.36
N ILE A 44 -17.59 -10.88 -12.42
CA ILE A 44 -18.35 -9.66 -12.78
C ILE A 44 -18.10 -8.56 -11.75
N PHE A 45 -18.23 -8.85 -10.46
CA PHE A 45 -17.97 -7.88 -9.39
C PHE A 45 -16.55 -7.33 -9.48
N TRP A 46 -15.55 -8.20 -9.63
CA TRP A 46 -14.16 -7.77 -9.76
C TRP A 46 -13.93 -6.92 -11.01
N ASN A 47 -14.48 -7.31 -12.17
CA ASN A 47 -14.39 -6.53 -13.40
C ASN A 47 -15.05 -5.15 -13.26
N THR A 48 -16.15 -5.03 -12.51
CA THR A 48 -16.75 -3.70 -12.25
C THR A 48 -15.81 -2.81 -11.46
N ILE A 49 -15.16 -3.32 -10.41
CA ILE A 49 -14.14 -2.58 -9.63
C ILE A 49 -12.95 -2.17 -10.50
N LEU A 50 -12.43 -3.09 -11.30
CA LEU A 50 -11.32 -2.78 -12.21
C LEU A 50 -11.69 -1.70 -13.23
N SER A 51 -12.94 -1.73 -13.74
CA SER A 51 -13.42 -0.76 -14.71
C SER A 51 -13.61 0.65 -14.13
N THR A 52 -14.02 0.76 -12.86
CA THR A 52 -14.16 2.06 -12.19
C THR A 52 -12.79 2.64 -11.89
N LEU A 53 -11.86 1.84 -11.35
CA LEU A 53 -10.47 2.27 -11.12
C LEU A 53 -9.78 2.69 -12.42
N HIS A 54 -10.00 1.97 -13.52
CA HIS A 54 -9.46 2.37 -14.81
C HIS A 54 -9.97 3.74 -15.27
N LYS A 55 -11.25 4.06 -15.06
CA LYS A 55 -11.81 5.37 -15.39
C LYS A 55 -11.19 6.48 -14.53
N GLU A 56 -11.06 6.27 -13.22
CA GLU A 56 -10.43 7.22 -12.30
C GLU A 56 -8.95 7.45 -12.61
N PHE A 57 -8.18 6.40 -12.87
CA PHE A 57 -6.77 6.60 -13.23
C PHE A 57 -6.63 7.26 -14.60
N LYS A 58 -7.53 6.97 -15.55
CA LYS A 58 -7.53 7.62 -16.86
C LYS A 58 -7.83 9.11 -16.76
N THR A 59 -8.68 9.56 -15.83
CA THR A 59 -8.91 10.99 -15.62
C THR A 59 -7.68 11.66 -15.00
N LEU A 60 -6.96 10.99 -14.10
CA LEU A 60 -5.73 11.50 -13.48
C LEU A 60 -4.54 11.58 -14.46
N LEU A 61 -4.37 10.58 -15.32
CA LEU A 61 -3.29 10.53 -16.33
C LEU A 61 -3.49 11.53 -17.48
N GLY A 62 -4.71 12.07 -17.65
CA GLY A 62 -5.02 13.05 -18.68
C GLY A 62 -4.91 12.52 -20.13
N PRO A 63 -4.98 13.41 -21.14
CA PRO A 63 -4.97 13.05 -22.56
C PRO A 63 -3.59 12.58 -23.06
N SER A 64 -2.51 12.80 -22.30
CA SER A 64 -1.14 12.39 -22.62
C SER A 64 -0.81 10.95 -22.19
N GLY A 65 -1.72 10.27 -21.49
CA GLY A 65 -1.48 8.91 -21.02
C GLY A 65 -1.45 7.87 -22.15
N HIS A 66 -0.34 7.13 -22.27
CA HIS A 66 -0.27 5.97 -23.16
C HIS A 66 -1.28 4.88 -22.76
N ASN A 67 -1.94 4.30 -23.77
CA ASN A 67 -2.85 3.17 -23.63
C ASN A 67 -2.12 1.97 -23.00
N GLY A 68 -2.29 1.77 -21.70
CA GLY A 68 -1.73 0.64 -20.95
C GLY A 68 -1.09 1.01 -19.61
N SER A 69 -0.74 2.29 -19.40
CA SER A 69 -0.18 2.79 -18.13
C SER A 69 -1.04 2.44 -16.91
N THR A 70 -2.36 2.54 -17.07
CA THR A 70 -3.35 2.19 -16.04
C THR A 70 -3.26 0.75 -15.53
N PHE A 71 -2.77 -0.22 -16.33
CA PHE A 71 -2.71 -1.62 -15.90
C PHE A 71 -1.72 -1.86 -14.76
N ILE A 72 -0.60 -1.13 -14.74
CA ILE A 72 0.42 -1.24 -13.68
C ILE A 72 -0.18 -0.77 -12.34
N PHE A 73 -0.89 0.36 -12.36
CA PHE A 73 -1.52 0.90 -11.14
C PHE A 73 -2.65 0.01 -10.63
N ILE A 74 -3.42 -0.57 -11.55
CA ILE A 74 -4.49 -1.51 -11.22
C ILE A 74 -3.93 -2.80 -10.60
N SER A 75 -2.83 -3.35 -11.13
CA SER A 75 -2.22 -4.57 -10.59
C SER A 75 -1.54 -4.32 -9.23
N LEU A 76 -0.95 -3.15 -9.02
CA LEU A 76 -0.42 -2.73 -7.72
C LEU A 76 -1.54 -2.60 -6.68
N PHE A 77 -2.64 -1.95 -7.05
CA PHE A 77 -3.81 -1.81 -6.19
C PHE A 77 -4.33 -3.19 -5.75
N SER A 78 -4.52 -4.12 -6.70
CA SER A 78 -5.05 -5.45 -6.39
C SER A 78 -4.10 -6.25 -5.50
N LEU A 79 -2.80 -6.25 -5.81
CA LEU A 79 -1.79 -6.97 -5.03
C LEU A 79 -1.74 -6.48 -3.57
N ILE A 80 -1.79 -5.16 -3.36
CA ILE A 80 -1.77 -4.58 -2.02
C ILE A 80 -3.07 -4.87 -1.27
N LEU A 81 -4.23 -4.72 -1.93
CA LEU A 81 -5.54 -4.95 -1.32
C LEU A 81 -5.67 -6.39 -0.80
N PHE A 82 -5.32 -7.39 -1.62
CA PHE A 82 -5.45 -8.79 -1.20
C PHE A 82 -4.47 -9.16 -0.08
N ASN A 83 -3.24 -8.64 -0.12
CA ASN A 83 -2.27 -8.90 0.96
C ASN A 83 -2.68 -8.27 2.28
N ASN A 84 -3.18 -7.02 2.26
CA ASN A 84 -3.65 -6.36 3.48
C ASN A 84 -4.90 -7.04 4.04
N PHE A 85 -5.86 -7.41 3.18
CA PHE A 85 -7.07 -8.09 3.60
C PHE A 85 -6.79 -9.48 4.18
N MET A 86 -5.88 -10.23 3.56
CA MET A 86 -5.41 -11.51 4.09
C MET A 86 -4.74 -11.36 5.45
N GLY A 87 -3.99 -10.27 5.62
CA GLY A 87 -3.30 -10.00 6.87
C GLY A 87 -4.23 -9.88 8.08
N LEU A 88 -5.46 -9.38 7.90
CA LEU A 88 -6.42 -9.18 9.01
C LEU A 88 -6.98 -10.48 9.59
N PHE A 89 -6.89 -11.61 8.87
CA PHE A 89 -7.35 -12.89 9.39
C PHE A 89 -6.43 -13.41 10.51
N PRO A 90 -7.00 -14.09 11.53
CA PRO A 90 -6.20 -14.62 12.62
C PRO A 90 -5.18 -15.65 12.11
N TYR A 91 -3.98 -15.59 12.67
CA TYR A 91 -2.86 -16.50 12.38
C TYR A 91 -2.26 -16.41 10.96
N ILE A 92 -2.69 -15.46 10.13
CA ILE A 92 -2.04 -15.20 8.85
C ILE A 92 -0.88 -14.21 9.04
N PHE A 93 0.30 -14.57 8.52
CA PHE A 93 1.45 -13.67 8.53
C PHE A 93 1.24 -12.51 7.55
N THR A 94 1.32 -11.29 8.06
CA THR A 94 1.10 -10.06 7.31
C THR A 94 2.37 -9.61 6.61
N SER A 95 2.56 -10.02 5.36
CA SER A 95 3.75 -9.69 4.59
C SER A 95 3.94 -8.17 4.39
N THR A 96 2.86 -7.40 4.38
CA THR A 96 2.85 -5.94 4.21
C THR A 96 3.27 -5.15 5.44
N SER A 97 3.40 -5.79 6.60
CA SER A 97 3.97 -5.18 7.80
C SER A 97 5.47 -4.94 7.66
N HIS A 98 6.18 -5.75 6.87
CA HIS A 98 7.61 -5.57 6.66
C HIS A 98 7.91 -4.45 5.67
N LEU A 99 8.71 -3.49 6.12
CA LEU A 99 9.21 -2.39 5.29
C LEU A 99 9.94 -2.87 4.04
N THR A 100 10.61 -4.03 4.10
CA THR A 100 11.30 -4.61 2.95
C THR A 100 10.35 -4.88 1.78
N LEU A 101 9.13 -5.38 2.04
CA LEU A 101 8.16 -5.65 0.97
C LEU A 101 7.62 -4.35 0.37
N THR A 102 7.15 -3.43 1.20
CA THR A 102 6.52 -2.19 0.73
C THR A 102 7.52 -1.28 0.02
N LEU A 103 8.77 -1.23 0.51
CA LEU A 103 9.84 -0.48 -0.12
C LEU A 103 10.26 -1.13 -1.45
N SER A 104 10.26 -2.46 -1.56
CA SER A 104 10.52 -3.17 -2.82
C SER A 104 9.46 -2.91 -3.90
N LEU A 105 8.22 -2.57 -3.52
CA LEU A 105 7.18 -2.16 -4.45
C LEU A 105 7.32 -0.67 -4.81
N ALA A 106 7.59 0.20 -3.84
CA ALA A 106 7.60 1.65 -4.03
C ALA A 106 8.86 2.17 -4.74
N LEU A 107 10.06 1.68 -4.37
CA LEU A 107 11.33 2.18 -4.92
C LEU A 107 11.46 1.95 -6.43
N PRO A 108 11.20 0.74 -6.99
CA PRO A 108 11.35 0.54 -8.44
C PRO A 108 10.38 1.39 -9.26
N LEU A 109 9.15 1.59 -8.78
CA LEU A 109 8.16 2.45 -9.44
C LEU A 109 8.62 3.91 -9.45
N TRP A 110 9.13 4.40 -8.33
CA TRP A 110 9.64 5.77 -8.27
C TRP A 110 10.89 5.94 -9.12
N LEU A 111 11.82 4.99 -9.05
CA LEU A 111 13.07 5.03 -9.82
C LEU A 111 12.79 5.03 -11.33
N SER A 112 11.82 4.23 -11.79
CA SER A 112 11.46 4.21 -13.21
C SER A 112 10.88 5.54 -13.68
N PHE A 113 10.03 6.21 -12.88
CA PHE A 113 9.53 7.54 -13.19
C PHE A 113 10.65 8.59 -13.23
N MET A 114 11.58 8.59 -12.26
CA MET A 114 12.71 9.51 -12.27
C MET A 114 13.59 9.34 -13.51
N ILE A 115 13.95 8.10 -13.84
CA ILE A 115 14.74 7.81 -15.03
C ILE A 115 14.01 8.26 -16.30
N TYR A 116 12.70 8.00 -16.41
CA TYR A 116 11.90 8.46 -17.53
C TYR A 116 11.89 9.99 -17.67
N GLY A 117 11.66 10.71 -16.57
CA GLY A 117 11.67 12.18 -16.55
C GLY A 117 13.01 12.78 -16.96
N TRP A 118 14.11 12.16 -16.54
CA TRP A 118 15.48 12.63 -16.84
C TRP A 118 15.83 12.43 -18.31
N ILE A 119 15.32 11.39 -18.95
CA ILE A 119 15.65 11.09 -20.35
C ILE A 119 14.79 11.93 -21.31
N ASN A 120 13.48 12.03 -21.05
CA ASN A 120 12.56 12.62 -22.03
C ASN A 120 12.37 14.14 -21.85
N HIS A 121 12.35 14.63 -20.60
CA HIS A 121 11.97 16.01 -20.30
C HIS A 121 12.95 16.69 -19.33
N THR A 122 14.24 16.69 -19.68
CA THR A 122 15.32 17.29 -18.87
C THR A 122 15.02 18.72 -18.42
N GLN A 123 14.66 19.62 -19.37
CA GLN A 123 14.43 21.03 -19.05
C GLN A 123 13.19 21.25 -18.18
N HIS A 124 12.10 20.51 -18.43
CA HIS A 124 10.88 20.63 -17.65
C HIS A 124 11.10 20.14 -16.21
N MET A 125 11.88 19.07 -16.04
CA MET A 125 12.13 18.56 -14.70
C MET A 125 13.09 19.46 -13.90
N PHE A 126 14.09 20.08 -14.53
CA PHE A 126 14.88 21.11 -13.84
C PHE A 126 14.05 22.36 -13.50
N ALA A 127 13.08 22.74 -14.35
CA ALA A 127 12.17 23.83 -14.05
C ALA A 127 11.22 23.50 -12.88
N HIS A 128 10.77 22.24 -12.76
CA HIS A 128 9.92 21.78 -11.66
C HIS A 128 10.62 21.91 -10.29
N LEU A 129 11.95 21.84 -10.23
CA LEU A 129 12.70 22.02 -8.98
C LEU A 129 12.62 23.46 -8.43
N VAL A 130 12.13 24.42 -9.22
CA VAL A 130 12.00 25.83 -8.83
C VAL A 130 10.55 26.30 -9.03
N PRO A 131 9.70 26.33 -7.99
CA PRO A 131 8.45 27.05 -7.95
C PRO A 131 8.54 28.45 -8.55
N GLN A 132 7.59 28.75 -9.42
CA GLN A 132 7.51 30.04 -10.08
C GLN A 132 7.26 31.15 -9.05
N GLY A 133 8.02 32.24 -9.15
CA GLY A 133 7.85 33.43 -8.31
C GLY A 133 8.72 33.51 -7.06
N THR A 134 9.69 32.60 -6.86
CA THR A 134 10.62 32.71 -5.72
C THR A 134 11.68 33.80 -5.93
N PRO A 135 11.99 34.64 -4.93
CA PRO A 135 13.05 35.64 -5.02
C PRO A 135 14.43 34.99 -5.15
N ALA A 136 15.34 35.63 -5.91
CA ALA A 136 16.61 35.04 -6.32
C ALA A 136 17.51 34.53 -5.18
N VAL A 137 17.43 35.17 -4.00
CA VAL A 137 18.24 34.80 -2.82
C VAL A 137 17.79 33.47 -2.20
N LEU A 138 16.50 33.12 -2.28
CA LEU A 138 15.96 31.89 -1.67
C LEU A 138 15.96 30.69 -2.63
N MET A 139 16.24 30.90 -3.92
CA MET A 139 16.20 29.83 -4.94
C MET A 139 17.06 28.61 -4.58
N PRO A 140 18.34 28.76 -4.12
CA PRO A 140 19.18 27.59 -3.85
C PRO A 140 18.63 26.71 -2.72
N PHE A 141 18.11 27.34 -1.66
CA PHE A 141 17.58 26.63 -0.50
C PHE A 141 16.30 25.85 -0.84
N MET A 142 15.44 26.44 -1.67
CA MET A 142 14.20 25.80 -2.07
C MET A 142 14.44 24.60 -3.01
N VAL A 143 15.42 24.66 -3.92
CA VAL A 143 15.85 23.50 -4.72
C VAL A 143 16.32 22.35 -3.83
N CYS A 144 17.09 22.64 -2.77
CA CYS A 144 17.48 21.62 -1.80
C CYS A 144 16.27 20.96 -1.12
N ILE A 145 15.24 21.73 -0.75
CA ILE A 145 14.03 21.17 -0.14
C ILE A 145 13.28 20.30 -1.15
N GLU A 146 13.13 20.73 -2.39
CA GLU A 146 12.37 19.97 -3.39
C GLU A 146 13.09 18.69 -3.85
N THR A 147 14.42 18.72 -3.90
CA THR A 147 15.21 17.48 -4.12
C THR A 147 15.02 16.49 -2.96
N ILE A 148 15.02 16.96 -1.71
CA ILE A 148 14.75 16.12 -0.54
C ILE A 148 13.31 15.60 -0.54
N SER A 149 12.32 16.44 -0.86
CA SER A 149 10.90 16.07 -0.91
C SER A 149 10.66 14.96 -1.94
N ASN A 150 11.32 15.05 -3.10
CA ASN A 150 11.22 14.06 -4.16
C ASN A 150 11.81 12.69 -3.73
N VAL A 151 12.94 12.66 -3.05
CA VAL A 151 13.55 11.41 -2.55
C VAL A 151 12.75 10.78 -1.41
N ILE A 152 12.13 11.59 -0.54
CA ILE A 152 11.35 11.12 0.60
C ILE A 152 10.01 10.48 0.17
N ARG A 153 9.48 10.89 -0.98
CA ARG A 153 8.20 10.47 -1.55
C ARG A 153 7.95 8.93 -1.53
N PRO A 154 8.80 8.06 -2.13
CA PRO A 154 8.62 6.61 -2.06
C PRO A 154 8.75 6.05 -0.63
N GLY A 155 9.59 6.67 0.20
CA GLY A 155 9.73 6.31 1.61
C GLY A 155 8.44 6.55 2.39
N THR A 156 7.80 7.70 2.21
CA THR A 156 6.54 8.01 2.92
C THR A 156 5.40 7.09 2.51
N LEU A 157 5.32 6.71 1.23
CA LEU A 157 4.35 5.73 0.74
C LEU A 157 4.55 4.36 1.40
N ALA A 158 5.79 3.85 1.40
CA ALA A 158 6.12 2.55 1.97
C ALA A 158 5.88 2.51 3.49
N VAL A 159 6.34 3.53 4.22
CA VAL A 159 6.17 3.64 5.68
C VAL A 159 4.70 3.73 6.05
N ARG A 160 3.89 4.51 5.33
CA ARG A 160 2.45 4.65 5.60
C ARG A 160 1.73 3.31 5.62
N LEU A 161 2.02 2.46 4.65
CA LEU A 161 1.38 1.16 4.56
C LEU A 161 1.83 0.23 5.70
N THR A 162 3.14 0.19 5.96
CA THR A 162 3.70 -0.67 7.02
C THR A 162 3.21 -0.26 8.41
N ALA A 163 3.21 1.04 8.71
CA ALA A 163 2.86 1.56 10.02
C ALA A 163 1.40 1.25 10.37
N ASN A 164 0.49 1.42 9.41
CA ASN A 164 -0.92 1.10 9.64
C ASN A 164 -1.14 -0.39 9.88
N MET A 165 -0.52 -1.27 9.07
CA MET A 165 -0.63 -2.72 9.27
C MET A 165 0.02 -3.18 10.59
N ILE A 166 1.19 -2.66 10.96
CA ILE A 166 1.86 -3.00 12.23
C ILE A 166 1.02 -2.52 13.41
N ALA A 167 0.57 -1.26 13.39
CA ALA A 167 -0.17 -0.65 14.49
C ALA A 167 -1.50 -1.37 14.74
N GLY A 168 -2.27 -1.67 13.69
CA GLY A 168 -3.53 -2.40 13.79
C GLY A 168 -3.36 -3.78 14.41
N HIS A 169 -2.37 -4.55 13.93
CA HIS A 169 -2.07 -5.88 14.49
C HIS A 169 -1.58 -5.84 15.93
N LEU A 170 -0.70 -4.90 16.29
CA LEU A 170 -0.24 -4.73 17.67
C LEU A 170 -1.39 -4.35 18.60
N LEU A 171 -2.29 -3.47 18.15
CA LEU A 171 -3.42 -3.03 18.96
C LEU A 171 -4.42 -4.18 19.18
N LEU A 172 -4.76 -4.93 18.13
CA LEU A 172 -5.63 -6.12 18.23
C LEU A 172 -5.05 -7.19 19.16
N THR A 173 -3.73 -7.45 19.10
CA THR A 173 -3.08 -8.46 19.94
C THR A 173 -2.99 -8.01 21.41
N LEU A 174 -2.71 -6.73 21.67
CA LEU A 174 -2.70 -6.17 23.03
C LEU A 174 -4.09 -6.23 23.69
N LEU A 175 -5.14 -5.86 22.96
CA LEU A 175 -6.52 -5.98 23.47
C LEU A 175 -6.92 -7.45 23.67
N GLY A 176 -6.56 -8.33 22.73
CA GLY A 176 -6.82 -9.77 22.85
C GLY A 176 -6.14 -10.40 24.07
N ASN A 177 -4.89 -10.02 24.35
CA ASN A 177 -4.12 -10.57 25.48
C ASN A 177 -4.62 -10.09 26.85
N THR A 178 -5.23 -8.90 26.94
CA THR A 178 -5.81 -8.41 28.19
C THR A 178 -7.18 -9.03 28.49
N GLY A 179 -7.90 -9.50 27.47
CA GLY A 179 -9.20 -10.18 27.56
C GLY A 179 -9.34 -11.25 28.66
N PRO A 180 -8.47 -12.29 28.74
CA PRO A 180 -8.63 -13.37 29.72
C PRO A 180 -8.43 -12.96 31.18
N SER A 181 -7.83 -11.79 31.44
CA SER A 181 -7.58 -11.28 32.80
C SER A 181 -8.72 -10.42 33.35
N MET A 182 -9.71 -10.09 32.52
CA MET A 182 -10.79 -9.14 32.85
C MET A 182 -12.04 -9.86 33.39
N SER A 183 -12.86 -9.14 34.14
CA SER A 183 -14.15 -9.65 34.63
C SER A 183 -15.16 -9.83 33.48
N TYR A 184 -16.10 -10.77 33.63
CA TYR A 184 -17.10 -11.09 32.59
C TYR A 184 -17.87 -9.88 32.06
N MET A 185 -18.19 -8.89 32.90
CA MET A 185 -18.88 -7.67 32.48
C MET A 185 -18.01 -6.75 31.63
N LEU A 186 -16.70 -6.72 31.86
CA LEU A 186 -15.77 -5.90 31.09
C LEU A 186 -15.36 -6.58 29.77
N VAL A 187 -15.39 -7.92 29.73
CA VAL A 187 -15.13 -8.71 28.51
C VAL A 187 -16.14 -8.39 27.40
N THR A 188 -17.41 -8.19 27.72
CA THR A 188 -18.42 -7.85 26.70
C THR A 188 -18.13 -6.49 26.05
N PHE A 189 -17.71 -5.50 26.83
CA PHE A 189 -17.27 -4.20 26.30
C PHE A 189 -16.01 -4.33 25.43
N LEU A 190 -15.04 -5.14 25.88
CA LEU A 190 -13.81 -5.39 25.12
C LEU A 190 -14.10 -6.05 23.76
N LEU A 191 -15.03 -7.01 23.71
CA LEU A 191 -15.45 -7.64 22.45
C LEU A 191 -16.06 -6.64 21.48
N VAL A 192 -16.93 -5.74 21.96
CA VAL A 192 -17.52 -4.69 21.12
C VAL A 192 -16.42 -3.77 20.56
N ALA A 193 -15.47 -3.36 21.41
CA ALA A 193 -14.33 -2.55 20.98
C ALA A 193 -13.46 -3.27 19.94
N GLN A 194 -13.21 -4.57 20.11
CA GLN A 194 -12.41 -5.36 19.18
C GLN A 194 -13.10 -5.55 17.83
N ILE A 195 -14.42 -5.75 17.80
CA ILE A 195 -15.20 -5.81 16.56
C ILE A 195 -15.15 -4.46 15.85
N ALA A 196 -15.35 -3.35 16.59
CA ALA A 196 -15.26 -2.00 16.03
C ALA A 196 -13.87 -1.73 15.43
N LEU A 197 -12.81 -2.19 16.10
CA LEU A 197 -11.45 -2.02 15.62
C LEU A 197 -11.14 -2.87 14.39
N LEU A 198 -11.65 -4.10 14.33
CA LEU A 198 -11.53 -4.95 13.13
C LEU A 198 -12.20 -4.28 11.92
N VAL A 199 -13.39 -3.69 12.11
CA VAL A 199 -14.08 -2.94 11.06
C VAL A 199 -13.25 -1.73 10.62
N LEU A 200 -12.69 -0.97 11.57
CA LEU A 200 -11.79 0.14 11.27
C LEU A 200 -10.58 -0.32 10.45
N GLU A 201 -9.88 -1.35 10.88
CA GLU A 201 -8.69 -1.87 10.19
C GLU A 201 -9.03 -2.39 8.79
N SER A 202 -10.19 -3.03 8.60
CA SER A 202 -10.65 -3.43 7.26
C SER A 202 -10.87 -2.23 6.31
N ALA A 203 -11.40 -1.13 6.84
CA ALA A 203 -11.58 0.09 6.08
C ALA A 203 -10.22 0.76 5.76
N VAL A 204 -9.31 0.82 6.74
CA VAL A 204 -7.95 1.34 6.56
C VAL A 204 -7.20 0.51 5.51
N ALA A 205 -7.28 -0.82 5.55
CA ALA A 205 -6.64 -1.70 4.58
C ALA A 205 -7.04 -1.39 3.11
N MET A 206 -8.33 -1.13 2.87
CA MET A 206 -8.85 -0.73 1.54
C MET A 206 -8.43 0.68 1.15
N ILE A 207 -8.45 1.64 2.09
CA ILE A 207 -8.05 3.03 1.82
C ILE A 207 -6.54 3.10 1.51
N GLN A 208 -5.70 2.35 2.22
CA GLN A 208 -4.25 2.37 2.01
C GLN A 208 -3.86 1.83 0.63
N SER A 209 -4.48 0.76 0.15
CA SER A 209 -4.22 0.26 -1.21
C SER A 209 -4.63 1.29 -2.27
N TYR A 210 -5.78 1.95 -2.07
CA TYR A 210 -6.27 3.00 -2.97
C TYR A 210 -5.34 4.22 -2.99
N VAL A 211 -4.98 4.75 -1.82
CA VAL A 211 -4.10 5.91 -1.69
C VAL A 211 -2.72 5.63 -2.29
N PHE A 212 -2.18 4.41 -2.12
CA PHE A 212 -0.91 4.03 -2.75
C PHE A 212 -0.99 4.08 -4.30
N ALA A 213 -2.06 3.54 -4.88
CA ALA A 213 -2.26 3.56 -6.32
C ALA A 213 -2.51 4.98 -6.87
N VAL A 214 -3.34 5.79 -6.19
CA VAL A 214 -3.62 7.17 -6.62
C VAL A 214 -2.37 8.05 -6.55
N LEU A 215 -1.62 8.01 -5.44
CA LEU A 215 -0.40 8.82 -5.33
C LEU A 215 0.64 8.40 -6.38
N SER A 216 0.80 7.10 -6.65
CA SER A 216 1.70 6.66 -7.72
C SER A 216 1.23 7.10 -9.11
N THR A 217 -0.08 7.16 -9.37
CA THR A 217 -0.60 7.74 -10.62
C THR A 217 -0.32 9.24 -10.73
N LEU A 218 -0.53 10.01 -9.65
CA LEU A 218 -0.24 11.45 -9.62
C LEU A 218 1.25 11.73 -9.85
N TYR A 219 2.12 10.92 -9.25
CA TYR A 219 3.55 11.05 -9.46
C TYR A 219 3.97 10.73 -10.89
N SER A 220 3.28 9.82 -11.56
CA SER A 220 3.51 9.59 -12.99
C SER A 220 3.02 10.75 -13.86
N SER A 221 1.89 11.39 -13.52
CA SER A 221 1.37 12.54 -14.25
C SER A 221 2.18 13.83 -14.03
N GLU A 222 2.89 13.96 -12.90
CA GLU A 222 3.79 15.11 -12.67
C GLU A 222 5.06 15.05 -13.54
N VAL A 223 5.49 13.83 -13.90
CA VAL A 223 6.73 13.61 -14.66
C VAL A 223 6.50 13.66 -16.17
N ASN A 224 5.29 13.31 -16.64
CA ASN A 224 4.89 13.37 -18.04
C ASN A 224 4.42 14.77 -18.44
#